data_AF-A0A520JDZ5-F1
#
_entry.id   AF-A0A520JDZ5-F1
#
_cell.length_a   1.000
_cell.length_b   1.000
_cell.length_c   1.000
_cell.angle_alpha   90.00
_cell.angle_beta   90.00
_cell.angle_gamma   90.00
#
_symmetry.space_group_name_H-M   'P 1'
#
loop_
_entity.id
_entity.type
_entity.pdbx_description
1 polymer ?
#
loop_
_entity_poly.entity_id
_entity_poly.type
_entity_poly.pdbx_seq_one_letter_code
_entity_poly.pdbx_strand_id
1 'polypeptide(L)' 'ESIFAAISADFDDSVTMGDGETLIEAIETELRAAIPMLSSIYIRPEKRENATLAASASPAPATAQNTTQI' A
#
# COMPACT_ATOMS: atom_id res chain seq x y z
N GLU A 1 -4.60 13.04 -14.65
CA GLU A 1 -3.45 12.95 -13.73
C GLU A 1 -2.96 11.52 -13.64
N SER A 2 -1.81 11.28 -13.02
CA SER A 2 -1.13 9.98 -12.97
C SER A 2 -0.49 9.76 -11.61
N ILE A 3 -0.70 8.60 -11.02
CA ILE A 3 -0.19 8.20 -9.71
C ILE A 3 1.09 7.38 -9.90
N PHE A 4 2.05 7.60 -8.99
CA PHE A 4 3.28 6.83 -8.86
C PHE A 4 3.32 6.29 -7.43
N ALA A 5 3.51 4.98 -7.27
CA ALA A 5 3.54 4.34 -5.95
C ALA A 5 4.84 3.57 -5.73
N ALA A 6 5.38 3.66 -4.51
CA ALA A 6 6.38 2.75 -4.00
C ALA A 6 5.73 1.93 -2.87
N ILE A 7 5.86 0.61 -2.93
CA ILE A 7 5.22 -0.35 -2.02
C ILE A 7 6.31 -1.23 -1.41
N SER A 8 6.44 -1.20 -0.09
CA SER A 8 7.20 -2.20 0.66
C SER A 8 6.28 -3.35 1.00
N ALA A 9 6.62 -4.56 0.56
CA ALA A 9 5.87 -5.78 0.85
C ALA A 9 6.75 -6.74 1.65
N ASP A 10 6.24 -7.21 2.79
CA ASP A 10 6.83 -8.32 3.53
C ASP A 10 6.40 -9.64 2.87
N PHE A 11 7.37 -10.49 2.55
CA PHE A 11 7.13 -11.85 2.05
C PHE A 11 7.54 -12.86 3.14
N ASP A 12 6.87 -14.01 3.18
CA ASP A 12 7.29 -15.09 4.08
C ASP A 12 8.69 -15.59 3.68
N ASP A 13 9.57 -15.81 4.66
CA ASP A 13 10.98 -16.17 4.42
C ASP A 13 11.14 -17.54 3.73
N SER A 14 10.08 -18.35 3.65
CA SER A 14 10.02 -19.61 2.88
C SER A 14 9.64 -19.43 1.40
N VAL A 15 9.18 -18.24 0.99
CA VAL A 15 8.86 -17.92 -0.40
C VAL A 15 10.15 -17.92 -1.22
N THR A 16 10.21 -18.73 -2.28
CA THR A 16 11.37 -18.73 -3.17
C THR A 16 11.40 -17.45 -4.00
N MET A 17 12.58 -17.06 -4.51
CA MET A 17 12.70 -15.83 -5.30
C MET A 17 11.75 -15.79 -6.50
N GLY A 18 11.58 -16.90 -7.23
CA GLY A 18 10.66 -16.96 -8.39
C GLY A 18 9.17 -16.95 -8.00
N ASP A 19 8.82 -17.53 -6.85
CA ASP A 19 7.45 -17.41 -6.32
C ASP A 19 7.17 -15.96 -5.88
N GLY A 20 8.16 -15.28 -5.28
CA GLY A 20 8.09 -13.87 -4.91
C GLY A 20 7.94 -12.94 -6.11
N GLU A 21 8.69 -13.19 -7.19
CA GLU A 21 8.52 -12.47 -8.47
C GLU A 21 7.11 -12.67 -9.03
N THR A 22 6.60 -13.90 -9.03
CA THR A 22 5.22 -14.22 -9.49
C THR A 22 4.16 -13.49 -8.65
N LEU A 23 4.34 -13.39 -7.33
CA LEU A 23 3.44 -12.64 -6.45
C LEU A 23 3.49 -11.12 -6.72
N ILE A 24 4.67 -10.57 -7.01
CA ILE A 24 4.83 -9.15 -7.38
C ILE A 24 4.08 -8.84 -8.68
N GLU A 25 4.22 -9.69 -9.71
CA GLU A 25 3.50 -9.52 -10.98
C GLU A 25 1.97 -9.58 -10.81
N ALA A 26 1.47 -10.47 -9.95
CA ALA A 26 0.06 -10.56 -9.61
C ALA A 26 -0.45 -9.26 -8.93
N ILE A 27 0.28 -8.78 -7.91
CA ILE A 27 -0.05 -7.53 -7.19
C ILE A 27 -0.03 -6.33 -8.15
N GLU A 28 0.97 -6.21 -9.03
CA GLU A 28 0.99 -5.15 -10.04
C GLU A 28 -0.20 -5.20 -10.99
N THR A 29 -0.57 -6.41 -11.44
CA THR A 29 -1.71 -6.61 -12.34
C THR A 29 -3.03 -6.18 -11.68
N GLU A 30 -3.27 -6.63 -10.45
CA GLU A 30 -4.49 -6.27 -9.69
C GLU A 30 -4.55 -4.78 -9.37
N LEU A 31 -3.44 -4.16 -8.95
CA LEU A 31 -3.39 -2.73 -8.63
C LEU A 31 -3.60 -1.85 -9.87
N ARG A 32 -3.04 -2.21 -11.03
CA ARG A 32 -3.26 -1.48 -12.29
C ARG A 32 -4.69 -1.62 -12.79
N ALA A 33 -5.32 -2.78 -12.59
CA ALA A 33 -6.73 -2.99 -12.92
C ALA A 33 -7.66 -2.20 -11.99
N ALA A 34 -7.37 -2.17 -10.68
CA ALA A 34 -8.16 -1.45 -9.69
C ALA A 34 -7.99 0.07 -9.74
N ILE A 35 -6.81 0.56 -10.15
CA ILE A 35 -6.46 1.99 -10.16
C ILE A 35 -5.93 2.37 -11.56
N PRO A 36 -6.80 2.69 -12.54
CA PRO A 36 -6.39 3.00 -13.92
C PRO A 36 -5.46 4.22 -14.08
N MET A 37 -5.36 5.07 -13.05
CA MET A 37 -4.43 6.22 -13.03
C MET A 37 -3.03 5.85 -12.52
N LEU A 38 -2.81 4.61 -12.06
CA LEU A 38 -1.55 4.14 -11.48
C LEU A 38 -0.54 3.82 -12.60
N SER A 39 0.20 4.86 -12.99
CA SER A 39 1.13 4.82 -14.11
C SER A 39 2.39 4.01 -13.84
N SER A 40 2.90 4.05 -12.61
CA SER A 40 4.07 3.28 -12.20
C SER A 40 3.96 2.79 -10.76
N ILE A 41 4.46 1.58 -10.53
CA ILE A 41 4.52 0.90 -9.25
C ILE A 41 5.96 0.41 -9.10
N TYR A 42 6.54 0.58 -7.92
CA TYR A 42 7.77 -0.07 -7.52
C TYR A 42 7.48 -0.91 -6.27
N ILE A 43 7.57 -2.23 -6.37
CA ILE A 43 7.38 -3.13 -5.24
C ILE A 43 8.75 -3.65 -4.80
N ARG A 44 9.09 -3.44 -3.52
CA ARG A 44 10.29 -4.03 -2.91
C ARG A 44 9.91 -5.19 -1.98
N PRO A 45 10.50 -6.38 -2.14
CA PRO A 45 10.57 -7.37 -1.08
C PRO A 45 11.41 -6.82 0.07
N GLU A 46 10.76 -6.58 1.20
CA GLU A 46 11.43 -6.40 2.49
C GLU A 46 11.38 -7.71 3.26
N LYS A 47 12.39 -7.93 4.10
CA LYS A 47 12.19 -8.85 5.23
C LYS A 47 11.33 -8.15 6.28
N ARG A 48 10.44 -8.89 6.93
CA ARG A 48 9.62 -8.48 8.09
C ARG A 48 10.35 -7.64 9.12
N GLU A 49 11.58 -8.02 9.45
CA GLU A 49 12.44 -7.33 10.43
C GLU A 49 12.83 -5.89 10.02
N ASN A 50 12.74 -5.56 8.72
CA ASN A 50 13.08 -4.25 8.15
C ASN A 50 11.86 -3.51 7.56
N ALA A 51 10.68 -4.13 7.52
CA ALA A 51 9.50 -3.54 6.91
C ALA A 51 8.97 -2.36 7.72
N THR A 52 8.89 -1.16 7.11
CA THR A 52 8.25 0.00 7.73
C THR A 52 6.74 -0.19 7.77
N LEU A 53 6.23 -0.67 8.90
CA LEU A 53 4.79 -0.76 9.16
C LEU A 53 4.14 0.61 8.95
N ALA A 54 3.22 0.70 7.99
CA ALA A 54 2.41 1.89 7.81
C ALA A 54 1.62 2.13 9.11
N ALA A 55 1.85 3.28 9.75
CA ALA A 55 1.13 3.65 10.96
C ALA A 55 -0.37 3.64 10.67
N SER A 56 -1.12 2.79 11.37
CA SER A 56 -2.57 2.69 11.24
C SER A 56 -3.16 4.09 11.36
N ALA A 57 -3.75 4.59 10.28
CA ALA A 57 -4.36 5.91 10.26
C ALA A 57 -5.52 5.92 11.28
N SER A 58 -5.26 6.46 12.47
CA SER A 58 -6.29 6.63 13.50
C SER A 58 -7.44 7.42 12.88
N PRO A 59 -8.69 6.94 12.97
CA PRO A 59 -9.83 7.71 12.47
C PRO A 59 -9.86 9.04 13.22
N ALA A 60 -9.77 10.14 12.47
CA ALA A 60 -9.79 11.47 13.04
C ALA A 60 -11.11 11.67 13.84
N PRO A 61 -11.06 12.31 15.02
CA PRO A 61 -12.27 12.53 15.81
C PRO A 61 -13.26 13.38 15.01
N ALA A 62 -14.50 12.90 14.91
CA ALA A 62 -15.54 13.58 14.13
C ALA A 62 -15.81 14.99 14.69
N THR A 63 -15.56 16.01 13.88
CA THR A 63 -15.82 17.41 14.21
C THR A 63 -17.33 17.65 14.40
N ALA A 64 -17.78 17.68 15.65
CA ALA A 64 -19.13 18.11 15.99
C ALA A 64 -19.27 19.64 15.80
N GLN A 65 -19.57 20.07 14.58
CA GLN A 65 -20.01 21.45 14.35
C GLN A 65 -21.49 21.59 14.70
N ASN A 66 -21.78 22.01 15.93
CA ASN A 66 -23.00 22.76 16.20
C ASN A 66 -22.91 23.55 17.52
N THR A 67 -23.06 24.87 17.46
CA THR A 67 -23.95 25.67 18.34
C THR A 67 -23.78 27.15 17.99
N THR A 68 -24.85 27.73 17.45
CA THR A 68 -25.10 29.16 17.37
C THR A 68 -24.96 29.82 18.75
N GLN A 69 -24.28 30.96 18.82
CA GLN A 69 -24.51 31.91 19.91
C GLN A 69 -24.79 33.29 19.33
N ILE A 70 -25.87 33.87 19.85
CA ILE A 70 -26.48 35.17 19.54
C ILE A 70 -25.77 36.33 20.23
#